data_AF-E0IEW1-F1
#
_entry.id   AF-E0IEW1-F1
#
_cell.length_a   1.000
_cell.length_b   1.000
_cell.length_c   1.000
_cell.angle_alpha   90.00
_cell.angle_beta   90.00
_cell.angle_gamma   90.00
#
_symmetry.space_group_name_H-M   'P 1'
#
loop_
_entity.id
_entity.type
_entity.pdbx_description
1 polymer ?
#
loop_
_entity_poly.entity_id
_entity_poly.type
_entity_poly.pdbx_seq_one_letter_code
_entity_poly.pdbx_strand_id
1 'polypeptide(L)'
;MSTQEAAIGNRISRIRKHRGITQQQLADALGIDRASLSQIETCRYSPRAETIRKLSDFFQLPIGDIFFNPLLEADRDRLIDSLNESLESVSSMKR
;
A
#
# COMPACT_ATOMS: atom_id res chain seq x y z
N MET A 1 2.76 5.27 -20.08
CA MET A 1 3.28 5.11 -18.70
C MET A 1 2.78 3.78 -18.19
N SER A 2 3.66 2.92 -17.67
CA SER A 2 3.28 1.56 -17.28
C SER A 2 2.46 1.60 -15.99
N THR A 3 1.31 0.92 -15.96
CA THR A 3 0.31 0.90 -14.89
C THR A 3 0.87 0.46 -13.52
N GLN A 4 2.05 -0.14 -13.52
CA GLN A 4 2.68 -0.78 -12.37
C GLN A 4 3.45 0.22 -11.48
N GLU A 5 4.04 1.26 -12.05
CA GLU A 5 4.78 2.28 -11.28
C GLU A 5 3.81 3.18 -10.48
N ALA A 6 2.65 3.51 -11.05
CA ALA A 6 1.60 4.31 -10.40
C ALA A 6 0.99 3.62 -9.16
N ALA A 7 1.03 2.28 -9.09
CA ALA A 7 0.47 1.51 -8.00
C ALA A 7 1.33 1.53 -6.71
N ILE A 8 2.65 1.70 -6.84
CA ILE A 8 3.62 1.51 -5.75
C ILE A 8 3.64 2.70 -4.77
N GLY A 9 3.83 3.92 -5.25
CA GLY A 9 3.85 5.12 -4.39
C GLY A 9 2.52 5.37 -3.68
N ASN A 10 1.41 4.99 -4.31
CA ASN A 10 0.07 5.08 -3.73
C ASN A 10 -0.05 4.22 -2.45
N ARG A 11 0.60 3.06 -2.38
CA ARG A 11 0.53 2.17 -1.20
C ARG A 11 1.23 2.76 0.02
N ILE A 12 2.43 3.31 -0.15
CA ILE A 12 3.16 3.99 0.94
C ILE A 12 2.29 5.12 1.52
N SER A 13 1.71 5.95 0.64
CA SER A 13 0.82 7.04 1.07
C SER A 13 -0.41 6.51 1.82
N ARG A 14 -1.01 5.40 1.37
CA ARG A 14 -2.15 4.75 2.04
C ARG A 14 -1.79 4.22 3.42
N ILE A 15 -0.72 3.46 3.55
CA ILE A 15 -0.25 2.93 4.84
C ILE A 15 0.02 4.09 5.80
N ARG A 16 0.72 5.13 5.30
CA ARG A 16 1.01 6.35 6.08
C ARG A 16 -0.28 7.02 6.58
N LYS A 17 -1.25 7.27 5.70
CA LYS A 17 -2.53 7.88 6.05
C LYS A 17 -3.34 7.02 7.03
N HIS A 18 -3.34 5.70 6.85
CA HIS A 18 -4.03 4.77 7.75
C HIS A 18 -3.42 4.80 9.17
N ARG A 19 -2.12 5.02 9.28
CA ARG A 19 -1.43 5.22 10.57
C ARG A 19 -1.56 6.64 11.13
N GLY A 20 -2.25 7.56 10.43
CA GLY A 20 -2.48 8.92 10.91
C GLY A 20 -1.23 9.81 10.97
N ILE A 21 -0.15 9.47 10.26
CA ILE A 21 1.10 10.25 10.29
C ILE A 21 1.26 11.12 9.04
N THR A 22 1.92 12.26 9.21
CA THR A 22 2.21 13.22 8.14
C THR A 22 3.40 12.77 7.28
N GLN A 23 3.53 13.36 6.08
CA GLN A 23 4.72 13.14 5.25
C GLN A 23 6.00 13.59 5.97
N GLN A 24 5.95 14.68 6.74
CA GLN A 24 7.12 15.14 7.48
C GLN A 24 7.58 14.10 8.50
N GLN A 25 6.65 13.58 9.31
CA GLN A 25 6.97 12.56 10.32
C GLN A 25 7.56 11.29 9.73
N LEU A 26 7.02 10.82 8.59
CA LEU A 26 7.59 9.66 7.91
C LEU A 26 8.96 9.99 7.32
N ALA A 27 9.14 11.16 6.69
CA ALA A 27 10.42 11.58 6.14
C ALA A 27 11.52 11.66 7.21
N ASP A 28 11.19 12.25 8.37
CA ASP A 28 12.07 12.33 9.54
C ASP A 28 12.48 10.94 10.03
N ALA A 29 11.53 10.00 10.14
CA ALA A 29 11.79 8.62 10.55
C ALA A 29 12.67 7.85 9.55
N LEU A 30 12.57 8.17 8.25
CA LEU A 30 13.39 7.56 7.20
C LEU A 30 14.75 8.27 7.03
N GLY A 31 14.94 9.44 7.65
CA GLY A 31 16.13 10.27 7.47
C GLY A 31 16.27 10.81 6.04
N ILE A 32 15.15 11.17 5.40
CA ILE A 32 15.11 11.80 4.07
C ILE A 32 14.34 13.12 4.15
N ASP A 33 14.48 13.97 3.14
CA ASP A 33 13.66 15.19 3.09
C ASP A 33 12.20 14.89 2.68
N ARG A 34 11.28 15.77 3.08
CA ARG A 34 9.85 15.64 2.79
C ARG A 34 9.54 15.65 1.29
N ALA A 35 10.29 16.40 0.49
CA ALA A 35 10.06 16.46 -0.95
C ALA A 35 10.40 15.12 -1.61
N SER A 36 11.51 14.49 -1.20
CA SER A 36 11.89 13.13 -1.59
C SER A 36 10.79 12.12 -1.25
N LEU A 37 10.24 12.16 -0.03
CA LEU A 37 9.09 11.31 0.31
C LEU A 37 7.88 11.58 -0.59
N SER A 38 7.58 12.85 -0.89
CA SER A 38 6.47 13.19 -1.79
C SER A 38 6.68 12.65 -3.21
N GLN A 39 7.90 12.67 -3.72
CA GLN A 39 8.22 12.08 -5.04
C GLN A 39 8.09 10.55 -5.02
N ILE A 40 8.45 9.90 -3.90
CA ILE A 40 8.25 8.46 -3.69
C ILE A 40 6.75 8.13 -3.68
N GLU A 41 5.95 8.83 -2.87
CA GLU A 41 4.50 8.59 -2.76
C GLU A 41 3.71 8.87 -4.04
N THR A 42 4.26 9.72 -4.92
CA THR A 42 3.65 10.05 -6.22
C THR A 42 4.27 9.30 -7.40
N CYS A 43 5.13 8.31 -7.11
CA CYS A 43 5.78 7.45 -8.12
C CYS A 43 6.66 8.20 -9.12
N ARG A 44 7.10 9.41 -8.78
CA ARG A 44 8.04 10.20 -9.59
C ARG A 44 9.50 9.84 -9.31
N TYR A 45 9.75 9.15 -8.20
CA TYR A 45 11.07 8.68 -7.79
C TYR A 45 10.97 7.29 -7.16
N SER A 46 11.84 6.38 -7.59
CA SER A 46 11.95 5.06 -6.97
C SER A 46 12.89 5.12 -5.76
N PRO A 47 12.46 4.67 -4.57
CA PRO A 47 13.30 4.68 -3.38
C PRO A 47 14.51 3.76 -3.52
N ARG A 48 15.65 4.16 -2.94
CA ARG A 48 16.85 3.32 -2.88
C ARG A 48 16.63 2.15 -1.92
N ALA A 49 17.44 1.10 -2.06
CA ALA A 49 17.39 -0.09 -1.19
C ALA A 49 17.41 0.24 0.32
N GLU A 50 18.17 1.26 0.72
CA GLU A 50 18.18 1.72 2.11
C GLU A 50 16.81 2.27 2.56
N THR A 51 16.17 3.11 1.75
CA THR A 51 14.85 3.66 2.04
C THR A 51 13.78 2.56 2.04
N ILE A 52 13.90 1.57 1.14
CA ILE A 52 13.02 0.39 1.11
C ILE A 52 13.12 -0.39 2.44
N ARG A 53 14.34 -0.64 2.91
CA ARG A 53 14.57 -1.31 4.20
C ARG A 53 14.01 -0.50 5.37
N LYS A 54 14.30 0.80 5.43
CA LYS A 54 13.77 1.70 6.47
C LYS A 54 12.24 1.75 6.48
N LEU A 55 11.59 1.70 5.31
CA LEU A 55 10.14 1.61 5.21
C LEU A 55 9.60 0.29 5.78
N SER A 56 10.28 -0.83 5.48
CA SER A 56 9.95 -2.14 6.04
C SER A 56 10.07 -2.14 7.57
N ASP A 57 11.18 -1.60 8.10
CA ASP A 57 11.43 -1.52 9.54
C ASP A 57 10.43 -0.60 10.24
N PHE A 58 10.18 0.59 9.69
CA PHE A 58 9.27 1.57 10.25
C PHE A 58 7.82 1.08 10.25
N PHE A 59 7.38 0.46 9.14
CA PHE A 59 6.04 -0.09 9.08
C PHE A 59 5.92 -1.46 9.75
N GLN A 60 7.02 -2.14 10.10
CA GLN A 60 7.01 -3.53 10.55
C GLN A 60 6.23 -4.43 9.58
N LEU A 61 6.44 -4.20 8.29
CA LEU A 61 5.79 -4.96 7.22
C LEU A 61 6.86 -5.51 6.28
N PRO A 62 6.67 -6.73 5.75
CA PRO A 62 7.49 -7.23 4.65
C PRO A 62 7.53 -6.24 3.48
N ILE A 63 8.68 -6.16 2.79
CA ILE A 63 8.83 -5.33 1.57
C ILE A 63 7.73 -5.67 0.55
N GLY A 64 7.37 -6.96 0.46
CA GLY A 64 6.22 -7.46 -0.29
C GLY A 64 4.97 -6.62 -0.06
N ASP A 65 4.52 -6.49 1.19
CA ASP A 65 3.25 -5.85 1.54
C ASP A 65 3.24 -4.32 1.32
N ILE A 66 4.42 -3.70 1.20
CA ILE A 66 4.59 -2.27 0.97
C ILE A 66 4.66 -1.96 -0.52
N PHE A 67 5.41 -2.75 -1.28
CA PHE A 67 5.76 -2.45 -2.68
C PHE A 67 5.05 -3.34 -3.70
N PHE A 68 4.65 -4.54 -3.32
CA PHE A 68 3.92 -5.48 -4.17
C PHE A 68 2.47 -5.52 -3.72
N ASN A 69 1.58 -5.08 -4.59
CA ASN A 69 0.16 -5.31 -4.41
C ASN A 69 -0.23 -6.54 -5.24
N PRO A 70 -0.43 -7.73 -4.64
CA PRO A 70 -0.87 -8.91 -5.38
C PRO A 70 -2.32 -8.80 -5.89
N LEU A 71 -3.08 -7.80 -5.43
CA LEU A 71 -4.45 -7.56 -5.84
C LEU A 71 -4.52 -6.20 -6.51
N LEU A 72 -4.48 -6.19 -7.85
CA LEU A 72 -4.90 -5.02 -8.62
C LEU A 72 -6.27 -4.59 -8.07
N GLU A 73 -6.56 -3.30 -7.96
CA GLU A 73 -7.82 -2.85 -7.33
C GLU A 73 -9.07 -3.50 -7.96
N ALA A 74 -8.96 -3.90 -9.23
CA ALA A 74 -9.93 -4.71 -9.95
C ALA A 74 -10.26 -6.07 -9.31
N ASP A 75 -9.31 -6.68 -8.57
CA ASP A 75 -9.51 -7.96 -7.89
C ASP A 75 -10.19 -7.77 -6.52
N ARG A 76 -10.07 -6.60 -5.89
CA ARG A 76 -10.73 -6.34 -4.61
C ARG A 76 -12.25 -6.38 -4.75
N ASP A 77 -12.79 -5.69 -5.76
CA ASP A 77 -14.24 -5.64 -5.97
C ASP A 77 -14.77 -7.02 -6.33
N ARG A 78 -14.06 -7.75 -7.21
CA ARG A 78 -14.37 -9.16 -7.53
C ARG A 78 -14.32 -10.09 -6.32
N LEU A 79 -13.35 -9.90 -5.41
CA LEU A 79 -13.25 -10.67 -4.18
C LEU A 79 -14.40 -10.35 -3.22
N ILE A 80 -14.80 -9.09 -3.11
CA ILE A 80 -15.95 -8.68 -2.29
C ILE A 80 -17.24 -9.30 -2.85
N ASP A 81 -17.44 -9.25 -4.17
CA ASP A 81 -18.61 -9.84 -4.83
C ASP A 81 -18.65 -11.36 -4.59
N SER A 82 -17.52 -12.05 -4.82
CA SER A 82 -17.40 -13.49 -4.58
C SER A 82 -17.64 -13.89 -3.12
N LEU A 83 -17.17 -13.09 -2.16
CA LEU A 83 -17.41 -13.33 -0.74
C LEU A 83 -18.88 -13.11 -0.35
N ASN A 84 -19.53 -12.07 -0.88
CA ASN A 84 -20.95 -11.80 -0.64
C ASN A 84 -21.83 -12.92 -1.21
N GLU A 85 -21.58 -13.35 -2.44
CA GLU A 85 -22.27 -14.49 -3.06
C GLU A 85 -22.10 -15.77 -2.22
N SER A 86 -20.88 -16.00 -1.71
CA SER A 86 -20.59 -17.14 -0.85
C SER A 86 -21.36 -17.06 0.49
N LEU A 87 -21.45 -15.88 1.11
CA LEU A 87 -22.18 -15.68 2.37
C LEU A 87 -23.69 -15.88 2.21
N GLU A 88 -24.28 -15.41 1.12
CA GLU A 88 -25.71 -15.63 0.81
C GLU A 88 -26.05 -17.11 0.65
N SER A 89 -25.14 -17.89 0.04
CA SER A 89 -25.32 -19.33 -0.12
C SER A 89 -25.34 -20.07 1.24
N VAL A 90 -24.47 -19.66 2.18
CA VAL A 90 -24.40 -20.24 3.53
C VAL A 90 -25.61 -19.84 4.38
N SER A 91 -26.11 -18.61 4.21
CA SER A 91 -27.30 -18.09 4.91
C SER A 91 -28.57 -18.84 4.47
N SER A 92 -28.69 -19.14 3.17
CA SER A 92 -29.83 -19.89 2.62
C SER A 92 -29.85 -21.38 3.00
N MET A 93 -28.71 -21.98 3.35
CA MET A 93 -28.60 -23.38 3.77
C MET A 93 -28.99 -23.63 5.25
N LYS A 94 -29.22 -22.57 6.05
CA LYS A 94 -29.53 -22.67 7.48
C LYS A 94 -31.04 -22.77 7.80
N ARG A 95 -31.87 -23.15 6.84
CA ARG A 95 -33.31 -23.43 7.04
C ARG A 95 -33.57 -24.89 7.38
#